data_AF-A0A7R9LG82-F1
#
_entry.id   AF-A0A7R9LG82-F1
#
_cell.length_a   1.000
_cell.length_b   1.000
_cell.length_c   1.000
_cell.angle_alpha   90.00
_cell.angle_beta   90.00
_cell.angle_gamma   90.00
#
_symmetry.space_group_name_H-M   'P 1'
#
loop_
_entity.id
_entity.type
_entity.pdbx_description
1 polymer ?
#
loop_
_entity_poly.entity_id
_entity_poly.type
_entity_poly.pdbx_seq_one_letter_code
_entity_poly.pdbx_strand_id
1 'polypeptide(L)'
;MDSNPAIITVPNASSAPPAIASLLYTTHCLLRFQDVHFKYIQAACKTGQIKEVERICRESNCYNAERVKNFLKEAKLTDQLPLIIGVFSVNTQHIDRQSLPLIIVCDRFDFVHDLVLYLYRNNLQKYIEIYVQKVNPSRLPVVVGGLLDVDCSEDVIKQLIMVVRGQFSTDELVEEVEKRNRLKLLLPWLEMRIHEGINESATHNALAKIYIDSNNNPERFLKENQFYDSKVVGKYCEKRDPHLACMAYERGSCDLELIKVCNENSLFKSEARYLVRRRDPDLWVEVLQESNPFRRQLIDQVVQTALSETQDPEDISVTVKAFMTADLPNELIELLEKIVLDSSVFSDHRNLQNLLILTAIKADRTRVMEYINRLDNYDAPDIANINTRSLTANWWGS
;
A
#
# COMPACT_ATOMS: atom_id res chain seq x y z
N MET A 1 -10.77 26.75 19.03
CA MET A 1 -10.63 26.55 20.49
C MET A 1 -9.44 25.62 20.67
N ASP A 2 -8.32 25.94 21.28
CA ASP A 2 -7.66 27.17 21.73
C ASP A 2 -6.24 26.67 22.00
N SER A 3 -5.21 27.27 21.40
CA SER A 3 -3.81 27.01 21.77
C SER A 3 -2.94 28.21 21.34
N ASN A 4 -3.10 29.28 22.12
CA ASN A 4 -2.14 30.32 22.48
C ASN A 4 -0.88 30.52 21.57
N PRO A 5 -0.74 31.67 20.87
CA PRO A 5 0.57 32.10 20.41
C PRO A 5 1.39 32.55 21.63
N ALA A 6 2.58 31.98 21.81
CA ALA A 6 3.49 32.32 22.89
C ALA A 6 3.75 33.83 22.93
N ILE A 7 3.14 34.47 23.93
CA ILE A 7 3.35 35.86 24.30
C ILE A 7 4.78 35.95 24.81
N ILE A 8 5.63 36.72 24.13
CA ILE A 8 6.90 37.20 24.70
C ILE A 8 6.51 38.04 25.93
N THR A 9 6.63 37.46 27.11
CA THR A 9 6.39 38.16 28.38
C THR A 9 7.50 39.19 28.60
N VAL A 10 7.13 40.47 28.52
CA VAL A 10 7.96 41.61 28.94
C VAL A 10 7.15 42.39 29.99
N PRO A 11 7.77 42.84 31.10
CA PRO A 11 7.11 42.96 32.40
C PRO A 11 6.09 44.10 32.49
N ASN A 12 5.06 43.87 33.33
CA ASN A 12 4.04 44.77 33.84
C ASN A 12 4.02 46.20 33.24
N ALA A 13 3.12 46.38 32.27
CA ALA A 13 2.73 47.67 31.69
C ALA A 13 1.81 48.49 32.62
N SER A 14 2.12 48.59 33.92
CA SER A 14 1.33 49.38 34.88
C SER A 14 2.02 50.65 35.38
N SER A 15 3.26 50.92 34.98
CA SER A 15 4.02 52.10 35.45
C SER A 15 4.68 52.95 34.37
N ALA A 16 4.39 52.72 33.08
CA ALA A 16 5.00 53.50 31.99
C ALA A 16 4.07 54.62 31.47
N PRO A 17 4.61 55.82 31.17
CA PRO A 17 3.84 56.96 30.64
C PRO A 17 3.02 56.62 29.38
N PRO A 18 1.86 57.25 29.15
CA PRO A 18 0.95 56.94 28.03
C PRO A 18 1.59 57.02 26.64
N ALA A 19 2.68 57.77 26.48
CA ALA A 19 3.48 57.81 25.24
C ALA A 19 4.23 56.48 24.96
N ILE A 20 4.70 55.78 25.99
CA ILE A 20 5.41 54.50 25.85
C ILE A 20 4.40 53.36 25.60
N ALA A 21 3.21 53.43 26.21
CA ALA A 21 2.12 52.50 25.91
C ALA A 21 1.63 52.66 24.45
N SER A 22 1.54 53.89 23.94
CA SER A 22 1.22 54.14 22.52
C SER A 22 2.34 53.67 21.60
N LEU A 23 3.62 53.84 21.97
CA LEU A 23 4.77 53.35 21.20
C LEU A 23 4.85 51.82 21.20
N LEU A 24 4.59 51.16 22.33
CA LEU A 24 4.49 49.71 22.45
C LEU A 24 3.29 49.15 21.68
N TYR A 25 2.15 49.85 21.70
CA TYR A 25 0.98 49.48 20.91
C TYR A 25 1.24 49.69 19.41
N THR A 26 1.89 50.80 19.00
CA THR A 26 2.28 51.01 17.59
C THR A 26 3.38 50.08 17.14
N THR A 27 4.34 49.69 17.97
CA THR A 27 5.36 48.68 17.62
C THR A 27 4.75 47.28 17.59
N HIS A 28 3.80 46.97 18.48
CA HIS A 28 2.99 45.74 18.44
C HIS A 28 2.07 45.69 17.20
N CYS A 29 1.53 46.83 16.75
CA CYS A 29 0.78 46.95 15.49
C CYS A 29 1.72 46.93 14.26
N LEU A 30 2.90 47.55 14.32
CA LEU A 30 3.91 47.57 13.24
C LEU A 30 4.52 46.18 13.00
N LEU A 31 4.68 45.38 14.06
CA LEU A 31 5.11 43.98 14.00
C LEU A 31 4.09 43.04 13.33
N ARG A 32 2.86 43.50 13.03
CA ARG A 32 1.86 42.73 12.28
C ARG A 32 1.87 43.00 10.77
N PHE A 33 2.62 43.98 10.28
CA PHE A 33 2.66 44.30 8.85
C PHE A 33 3.74 43.49 8.13
N GLN A 34 3.33 42.72 7.12
CA GLN A 34 4.20 41.89 6.28
C GLN A 34 5.34 42.67 5.62
N ASP A 35 5.12 43.94 5.31
CA ASP A 35 6.12 44.80 4.67
C ASP A 35 7.22 45.27 5.64
N VAL A 36 6.93 45.37 6.95
CA VAL A 36 7.92 45.78 7.96
C VAL A 36 8.91 44.64 8.21
N HIS A 37 8.41 43.42 8.35
CA HIS A 37 9.24 42.22 8.46
C HIS A 37 10.07 41.99 7.19
N PHE A 38 9.48 42.17 6.01
CA PHE A 38 10.23 42.08 4.75
C PHE A 38 11.35 43.11 4.64
N LYS A 39 11.08 44.39 4.96
CA LYS A 39 12.11 45.45 4.96
C LYS A 39 13.19 45.20 6.00
N TYR A 40 12.83 44.67 7.16
CA TYR A 40 13.80 44.29 8.19
C TYR A 40 14.73 43.17 7.68
N ILE A 41 14.17 42.10 7.09
CA ILE A 41 14.95 41.02 6.48
C ILE A 41 15.88 41.58 5.39
N GLN A 42 15.37 42.47 4.54
CA GLN A 42 16.17 43.12 3.48
C GLN A 42 17.32 43.96 4.07
N ALA A 43 17.08 44.70 5.14
CA ALA A 43 18.11 45.49 5.82
C ALA A 43 19.15 44.60 6.50
N ALA A 44 18.71 43.55 7.22
CA ALA A 44 19.58 42.59 7.89
C ALA A 44 20.45 41.79 6.90
N CYS A 45 19.91 41.45 5.72
CA CYS A 45 20.69 40.86 4.62
C CYS A 45 21.75 41.83 4.09
N LYS A 46 21.41 43.11 3.89
CA LYS A 46 22.37 44.14 3.41
C LYS A 46 23.48 44.44 4.43
N THR A 47 23.21 44.29 5.72
CA THR A 47 24.20 44.51 6.79
C THR A 47 25.01 43.26 7.14
N GLY A 48 24.77 42.12 6.48
CA GLY A 48 25.50 40.87 6.72
C GLY A 48 25.13 40.15 8.02
N GLN A 49 24.05 40.55 8.71
CA GLN A 49 23.62 39.94 9.97
C GLN A 49 22.76 38.69 9.75
N ILE A 50 23.38 37.62 9.25
CA ILE A 50 22.70 36.37 8.86
C ILE A 50 22.00 35.68 10.04
N LYS A 51 22.56 35.78 11.25
CA LYS A 51 21.98 35.18 12.47
C LYS A 51 20.62 35.77 12.83
N GLU A 52 20.43 37.07 12.61
CA GLU A 52 19.16 37.75 12.91
C GLU A 52 18.10 37.44 11.84
N VAL A 53 18.53 37.29 10.58
CA VAL A 53 17.66 36.80 9.50
C VAL A 53 17.16 35.39 9.82
N GLU A 54 18.04 34.49 10.29
CA GLU A 54 17.66 33.14 10.73
C GLU A 54 16.61 33.17 11.86
N ARG A 55 16.86 34.00 12.88
CA ARG A 55 15.97 34.16 14.03
C ARG A 55 14.58 34.63 13.61
N ILE A 56 14.50 35.63 12.74
CA ILE A 56 13.22 36.19 12.29
C ILE A 56 12.46 35.21 11.40
N CYS A 57 13.15 34.51 10.50
CA CYS A 57 12.54 33.44 9.71
C CYS A 57 12.01 32.29 10.58
N ARG A 58 12.61 32.06 11.76
CA ARG A 58 12.15 31.04 12.71
C ARG A 58 11.02 31.52 13.62
N GLU A 59 11.10 32.74 14.14
CA GLU A 59 10.21 33.26 15.20
C GLU A 59 9.00 34.04 14.66
N SER A 60 9.10 34.63 13.46
CA SER A 60 8.03 35.48 12.92
C SER A 60 7.09 34.70 11.99
N ASN A 61 5.78 34.97 12.08
CA ASN A 61 4.72 34.35 11.24
C ASN A 61 4.08 35.35 10.27
N CYS A 62 4.49 36.61 10.33
CA CYS A 62 3.81 37.73 9.71
C CYS A 62 4.57 38.29 8.51
N TYR A 63 5.33 37.48 7.77
CA TYR A 63 5.97 37.88 6.51
C TYR A 63 5.43 37.05 5.33
N ASN A 64 5.43 37.63 4.12
CA ASN A 64 5.06 36.89 2.91
C ASN A 64 6.21 35.96 2.51
N ALA A 65 6.00 34.65 2.68
CA ALA A 65 7.00 33.61 2.46
C ALA A 65 7.52 33.57 1.01
N GLU A 66 6.67 33.82 0.01
CA GLU A 66 7.09 33.81 -1.41
C GLU A 66 8.01 34.99 -1.73
N ARG A 67 7.67 36.19 -1.24
CA ARG A 67 8.52 37.37 -1.42
C ARG A 67 9.88 37.21 -0.75
N VAL A 68 9.90 36.70 0.49
CA VAL A 68 11.16 36.44 1.22
C VAL A 68 11.95 35.33 0.54
N LYS A 69 11.31 34.24 0.09
CA LYS A 69 11.95 33.15 -0.67
C LYS A 69 12.62 33.67 -1.94
N ASN A 70 11.91 34.45 -2.76
CA ASN A 70 12.45 34.99 -4.00
C ASN A 70 13.59 35.98 -3.73
N PHE A 71 13.45 36.85 -2.73
CA PHE A 71 14.52 37.75 -2.33
C PHE A 71 15.77 37.01 -1.86
N LEU A 72 15.63 35.95 -1.05
CA LEU A 72 16.75 35.13 -0.59
C LEU A 72 17.41 34.32 -1.73
N LYS A 73 16.63 33.88 -2.73
CA LYS A 73 17.14 33.28 -3.96
C LYS A 73 17.95 34.28 -4.79
N GLU A 74 17.47 35.50 -4.94
CA GLU A 74 18.15 36.57 -5.69
C GLU A 74 19.39 37.11 -4.97
N ALA A 75 19.32 37.23 -3.64
CA ALA A 75 20.40 37.74 -2.81
C ALA A 75 21.65 36.86 -2.80
N LYS A 76 21.60 35.66 -3.42
CA LYS A 76 22.72 34.72 -3.61
C LYS A 76 23.72 34.80 -2.46
N LEU A 77 23.27 34.43 -1.26
CA LEU A 77 24.08 34.43 -0.03
C LEU A 77 25.33 33.53 -0.11
N THR A 78 25.59 32.90 -1.27
CA THR A 78 26.74 32.09 -1.62
C THR A 78 28.05 32.83 -1.83
N ASP A 79 28.05 34.14 -2.17
CA ASP A 79 29.29 34.79 -2.62
C ASP A 79 30.18 35.44 -1.54
N GLN A 80 29.87 35.27 -0.25
CA GLN A 80 30.73 35.80 0.83
C GLN A 80 31.52 34.75 1.63
N LEU A 81 31.51 33.48 1.22
CA LEU A 81 32.12 32.40 2.01
C LEU A 81 33.48 31.83 1.57
N PRO A 82 34.01 32.04 0.35
CA PRO A 82 35.39 31.60 0.08
C PRO A 82 36.45 32.42 0.83
N LEU A 83 36.13 33.65 1.26
CA LEU A 83 37.15 34.60 1.77
C LEU A 83 37.36 34.59 3.28
N ILE A 84 36.50 33.95 4.08
CA ILE A 84 36.65 33.93 5.56
C ILE A 84 37.10 32.56 6.09
N ILE A 85 37.24 31.55 5.23
CA ILE A 85 37.73 30.21 5.63
C ILE A 85 39.27 30.13 5.51
N GLY A 86 39.93 31.11 4.89
CA GLY A 86 41.38 31.13 4.70
C GLY A 86 42.24 31.54 5.91
N VAL A 87 41.65 31.96 7.05
CA VAL A 87 42.45 32.56 8.16
C VAL A 87 42.35 31.82 9.50
N PHE A 88 41.44 30.86 9.68
CA PHE A 88 41.36 30.12 10.95
C PHE A 88 41.47 28.61 10.75
N SER A 89 42.73 28.19 10.81
CA SER A 89 43.18 26.83 11.08
C SER A 89 42.53 26.24 12.35
N VAL A 90 42.36 24.92 12.29
CA VAL A 90 42.16 23.92 13.35
C VAL A 90 40.89 23.97 14.20
N ASN A 91 40.10 22.89 14.10
CA ASN A 91 39.06 22.43 15.04
C ASN A 91 37.82 23.29 15.21
N THR A 92 36.97 23.35 14.18
CA THR A 92 35.60 23.86 14.37
C THR A 92 34.56 22.93 13.75
N GLN A 93 33.80 22.28 14.63
CA GLN A 93 32.47 21.67 14.40
C GLN A 93 31.40 22.71 14.00
N HIS A 94 31.79 23.81 13.32
CA HIS A 94 30.98 24.97 12.98
C HIS A 94 30.83 25.11 11.45
N ILE A 95 30.57 24.00 10.77
CA ILE A 95 30.12 24.02 9.36
C ILE A 95 28.63 24.49 9.27
N ASP A 96 27.98 24.65 10.43
CA ASP A 96 26.56 24.86 10.56
C ASP A 96 26.26 26.34 10.82
N ARG A 97 25.66 27.06 9.84
CA ARG A 97 24.53 28.01 10.04
C ARG A 97 24.26 28.99 8.89
N GLN A 98 25.16 29.19 7.92
CA GLN A 98 25.00 30.31 6.99
C GLN A 98 23.97 30.13 5.87
N SER A 99 23.56 28.89 5.54
CA SER A 99 22.52 28.62 4.53
C SER A 99 21.13 28.35 5.12
N LEU A 100 20.97 28.46 6.45
CA LEU A 100 19.74 28.14 7.17
C LEU A 100 18.52 29.03 6.89
N PRO A 101 18.60 30.34 6.60
CA PRO A 101 17.39 31.16 6.55
C PRO A 101 16.47 30.80 5.37
N LEU A 102 17.03 30.47 4.20
CA LEU A 102 16.23 30.01 3.06
C LEU A 102 15.62 28.63 3.35
N ILE A 103 16.39 27.73 3.97
CA ILE A 103 15.96 26.38 4.34
C ILE A 103 14.81 26.43 5.35
N ILE A 104 14.91 27.25 6.39
CA ILE A 104 13.87 27.41 7.43
C ILE A 104 12.58 27.96 6.84
N VAL A 105 12.66 28.98 5.97
CA VAL A 105 11.47 29.51 5.28
C VAL A 105 10.84 28.42 4.41
N CYS A 106 11.64 27.67 3.64
CA CYS A 106 11.11 26.63 2.79
C CYS A 106 10.54 25.43 3.57
N ASP A 107 11.12 25.03 4.69
CA ASP A 107 10.60 23.95 5.55
C ASP A 107 9.31 24.36 6.27
N ARG A 108 9.24 25.60 6.77
CA ARG A 108 8.05 26.11 7.48
C ARG A 108 6.84 26.34 6.57
N PHE A 109 7.08 26.74 5.32
CA PHE A 109 6.02 27.06 4.36
C PHE A 109 5.85 25.98 3.28
N ASP A 110 6.42 24.79 3.49
CA ASP A 110 6.28 23.62 2.62
C ASP A 110 6.82 23.80 1.18
N PHE A 111 7.69 24.79 0.95
CA PHE A 111 8.38 25.02 -0.33
C PHE A 111 9.67 24.20 -0.47
N VAL A 112 9.70 22.99 0.11
CA VAL A 112 10.90 22.12 0.10
C VAL A 112 11.28 21.71 -1.31
N HIS A 113 10.28 21.44 -2.17
CA HIS A 113 10.51 21.11 -3.58
C HIS A 113 11.28 22.23 -4.32
N ASP A 114 10.79 23.47 -4.23
CA ASP A 114 11.42 24.66 -4.83
C ASP A 114 12.84 24.94 -4.30
N LEU A 115 13.10 24.59 -3.04
CA LEU A 115 14.41 24.71 -2.43
C LEU A 115 15.39 23.73 -3.07
N VAL A 116 14.99 22.47 -3.22
CA VAL A 116 15.82 21.42 -3.83
C VAL A 116 16.15 21.77 -5.27
N LEU A 117 15.16 22.24 -6.05
CA LEU A 117 15.37 22.73 -7.41
C LEU A 117 16.44 23.85 -7.46
N TYR A 118 16.35 24.80 -6.53
CA TYR A 118 17.29 25.92 -6.46
C TYR A 118 18.69 25.48 -6.03
N LEU A 119 18.81 24.66 -4.99
CA LEU A 119 20.09 24.18 -4.49
C LEU A 119 20.80 23.31 -5.53
N TYR A 120 20.06 22.46 -6.24
CA TYR A 120 20.62 21.61 -7.29
C TYR A 120 21.12 22.43 -8.48
N ARG A 121 20.34 23.41 -8.98
CA ARG A 121 20.75 24.31 -10.07
C ARG A 121 22.03 25.10 -9.76
N ASN A 122 22.32 25.34 -8.49
CA ASN A 122 23.53 26.03 -8.03
C ASN A 122 24.67 25.07 -7.62
N ASN A 123 24.55 23.77 -7.90
CA ASN A 123 25.53 22.73 -7.51
C ASN A 123 25.78 22.60 -5.99
N LEU A 124 24.79 22.94 -5.16
CA LEU A 124 24.88 22.96 -3.70
C LEU A 124 24.36 21.64 -3.07
N GLN A 125 24.75 20.49 -3.61
CA GLN A 125 24.23 19.17 -3.18
C GLN A 125 24.54 18.85 -1.70
N LYS A 126 25.71 19.24 -1.19
CA LYS A 126 26.09 19.07 0.23
C LYS A 126 25.11 19.72 1.19
N TYR A 127 24.48 20.83 0.79
CA TYR A 127 23.50 21.52 1.64
C TYR A 127 22.17 20.78 1.70
N ILE A 128 21.80 20.06 0.63
CA ILE A 128 20.62 19.18 0.61
C ILE A 128 20.83 18.03 1.59
N GLU A 129 22.02 17.43 1.59
CA GLU A 129 22.38 16.38 2.54
C GLU A 129 22.33 16.86 4.00
N ILE A 130 22.96 18.01 4.30
CA ILE A 130 22.94 18.62 5.63
C ILE A 130 21.51 18.95 6.07
N TYR A 131 20.66 19.42 5.15
CA TYR A 131 19.25 19.73 5.45
C TYR A 131 18.51 18.50 5.97
N VAL A 132 18.58 17.39 5.23
CA VAL A 132 17.86 16.17 5.62
C VAL A 132 18.45 15.55 6.89
N GLN A 133 19.77 15.59 7.08
CA GLN A 133 20.40 15.00 8.26
C GLN A 133 20.21 15.83 9.54
N LYS A 134 20.34 17.15 9.46
CA LYS A 134 20.42 18.02 10.65
C LYS A 134 19.17 18.84 10.93
N VAL A 135 18.38 19.19 9.91
CA VAL A 135 17.23 20.09 10.08
C VAL A 135 15.95 19.29 10.27
N ASN A 136 15.57 18.50 9.26
CA ASN A 136 14.31 17.76 9.29
C ASN A 136 14.39 16.47 8.46
N PRO A 137 14.70 15.32 9.09
CA PRO A 137 14.75 14.03 8.40
C PRO A 137 13.41 13.58 7.84
N SER A 138 12.30 13.99 8.45
CA SER A 138 10.95 13.59 8.02
C SER A 138 10.58 14.14 6.64
N ARG A 139 11.30 15.16 6.14
CA ARG A 139 11.11 15.72 4.79
C ARG A 139 11.91 15.02 3.70
N LEU A 140 12.64 13.93 4.03
CA LEU A 140 13.37 13.14 3.04
C LEU A 140 12.52 12.72 1.83
N PRO A 141 11.27 12.23 1.96
CA PRO A 141 10.43 11.84 0.82
C PRO A 141 10.28 12.94 -0.23
N VAL A 142 9.93 14.14 0.22
CA VAL A 142 9.72 15.31 -0.64
C VAL A 142 11.03 15.77 -1.27
N VAL A 143 12.16 15.67 -0.54
CA VAL A 143 13.49 16.01 -1.07
C VAL A 143 13.93 15.02 -2.15
N VAL A 144 13.73 13.72 -1.92
CA VAL A 144 14.01 12.67 -2.93
C VAL A 144 13.15 12.88 -4.16
N GLY A 145 11.86 13.20 -3.98
CA GLY A 145 11.02 13.66 -5.08
C GLY A 145 11.64 14.85 -5.80
N GLY A 146 11.96 15.94 -5.10
CA GLY A 146 12.63 17.09 -5.70
C GLY A 146 13.87 16.73 -6.53
N LEU A 147 14.75 15.86 -6.02
CA LEU A 147 15.96 15.42 -6.71
C LEU A 147 15.67 14.59 -7.97
N LEU A 148 14.63 13.74 -7.92
CA LEU A 148 14.19 12.96 -9.08
C LEU A 148 13.59 13.83 -10.19
N ASP A 149 13.03 15.01 -9.89
CA ASP A 149 12.48 15.92 -10.93
C ASP A 149 13.59 16.67 -11.68
N VAL A 150 14.79 16.76 -11.10
CA VAL A 150 15.96 17.41 -11.73
C VAL A 150 16.91 16.40 -12.36
N ASP A 151 16.46 15.16 -12.55
CA ASP A 151 17.26 14.07 -13.10
C ASP A 151 18.62 13.91 -12.38
N CYS A 152 18.60 14.02 -11.04
CA CYS A 152 19.79 13.79 -10.23
C CYS A 152 20.28 12.33 -10.40
N SER A 153 21.60 12.13 -10.33
CA SER A 153 22.18 10.79 -10.43
C SER A 153 21.64 9.87 -9.32
N GLU A 154 21.23 8.66 -9.72
CA GLU A 154 20.65 7.69 -8.79
C GLU A 154 21.58 7.35 -7.63
N ASP A 155 22.89 7.34 -7.87
CA ASP A 155 23.90 7.04 -6.84
C ASP A 155 23.89 8.07 -5.71
N VAL A 156 23.69 9.35 -6.03
CA VAL A 156 23.62 10.42 -5.01
C VAL A 156 22.34 10.25 -4.18
N ILE A 157 21.23 9.89 -4.80
CA ILE A 157 19.96 9.65 -4.10
C ILE A 157 20.08 8.40 -3.20
N LYS A 158 20.66 7.31 -3.72
CA LYS A 158 20.91 6.08 -2.94
C LYS A 158 21.80 6.38 -1.73
N GLN A 159 22.90 7.12 -1.92
CA GLN A 159 23.77 7.53 -0.82
C GLN A 159 23.02 8.41 0.19
N LEU A 160 22.21 9.37 -0.26
CA LEU A 160 21.43 10.21 0.64
C LEU A 160 20.49 9.39 1.52
N ILE A 161 19.75 8.44 0.94
CA ILE A 161 18.83 7.55 1.67
C ILE A 161 19.59 6.64 2.64
N MET A 162 20.78 6.14 2.25
CA MET A 162 21.63 5.31 3.12
C MET A 162 22.16 6.07 4.34
N VAL A 163 22.55 7.33 4.16
CA VAL A 163 23.18 8.11 5.23
C VAL A 163 22.13 8.66 6.21
N VAL A 164 20.91 8.93 5.75
CA VAL A 164 19.83 9.44 6.60
C VAL A 164 19.24 8.31 7.44
N ARG A 165 19.69 8.20 8.70
CA ARG A 165 19.13 7.27 9.71
C ARG A 165 17.96 7.87 10.52
N GLY A 166 17.31 8.90 10.00
CA GLY A 166 16.21 9.58 10.69
C GLY A 166 14.88 8.83 10.62
N GLN A 167 13.91 9.24 11.45
CA GLN A 167 12.52 8.77 11.34
C GLN A 167 11.82 9.56 10.23
N PHE A 168 11.66 8.93 9.07
CA PHE A 168 10.78 9.36 7.99
C PHE A 168 9.79 8.25 7.66
N SER A 169 8.65 8.61 7.07
CA SER A 169 7.66 7.64 6.64
C SER A 169 8.15 6.88 5.41
N THR A 170 8.25 5.55 5.51
CA THR A 170 8.58 4.69 4.37
C THR A 170 7.49 4.77 3.30
N ASP A 171 6.22 4.84 3.72
CA ASP A 171 5.07 4.94 2.80
C ASP A 171 5.16 6.20 1.93
N GLU A 172 5.45 7.36 2.53
CA GLU A 172 5.57 8.62 1.78
C GLU A 172 6.76 8.59 0.80
N LEU A 173 7.89 8.00 1.20
CA LEU A 173 9.05 7.86 0.33
C LEU A 173 8.73 6.97 -0.88
N VAL A 174 8.06 5.84 -0.64
CA VAL A 174 7.66 4.90 -1.69
C VAL A 174 6.67 5.58 -2.63
N GLU A 175 5.69 6.32 -2.11
CA GLU A 175 4.69 7.02 -2.93
C GLU A 175 5.34 8.07 -3.85
N GLU A 176 6.26 8.89 -3.33
CA GLU A 176 6.96 9.91 -4.12
C GLU A 176 7.81 9.30 -5.24
N VAL A 177 8.46 8.17 -4.97
CA VAL A 177 9.27 7.45 -5.96
C VAL A 177 8.38 6.66 -6.95
N GLU A 178 7.23 6.14 -6.50
CA GLU A 178 6.24 5.43 -7.30
C GLU A 178 5.59 6.34 -8.34
N LYS A 179 5.20 7.56 -7.96
CA LYS A 179 4.66 8.58 -8.89
C LYS A 179 5.56 8.85 -10.10
N ARG A 180 6.87 8.62 -9.94
CA ARG A 180 7.90 8.88 -10.96
C ARG A 180 8.37 7.63 -11.67
N ASN A 181 7.78 6.48 -11.38
CA ASN A 181 8.14 5.17 -11.93
C ASN A 181 9.63 4.80 -11.73
N ARG A 182 10.22 5.19 -10.58
CA ARG A 182 11.64 4.92 -10.24
C ARG A 182 11.81 4.01 -9.01
N LEU A 183 10.82 3.19 -8.68
CA LEU A 183 10.81 2.34 -7.47
C LEU A 183 12.05 1.43 -7.33
N LYS A 184 12.64 0.97 -8.44
CA LYS A 184 13.85 0.15 -8.44
C LYS A 184 15.05 0.80 -7.73
N LEU A 185 15.07 2.12 -7.62
CA LEU A 185 16.11 2.86 -6.90
C LEU A 185 16.16 2.51 -5.40
N LEU A 186 15.01 2.19 -4.80
CA LEU A 186 14.88 1.86 -3.38
C LEU A 186 15.26 0.41 -3.07
N LEU A 187 15.46 -0.44 -4.07
CA LEU A 187 15.67 -1.87 -3.89
C LEU A 187 16.79 -2.21 -2.87
N PRO A 188 18.02 -1.67 -2.99
CA PRO A 188 19.10 -2.00 -2.05
C PRO A 188 18.79 -1.57 -0.62
N TRP A 189 18.04 -0.46 -0.46
CA TRP A 189 17.65 0.05 0.85
C TRP A 189 16.55 -0.81 1.49
N LEU A 190 15.54 -1.20 0.72
CA LEU A 190 14.45 -2.06 1.21
C LEU A 190 14.95 -3.45 1.59
N GLU A 191 15.86 -4.04 0.80
CA GLU A 191 16.45 -5.35 1.11
C GLU A 191 17.27 -5.30 2.42
N MET A 192 18.03 -4.23 2.62
CA MET A 192 18.76 -4.01 3.89
C MET A 192 17.80 -3.92 5.08
N ARG A 193 16.69 -3.19 4.94
CA ARG A 193 15.67 -3.05 6.01
C ARG A 193 15.02 -4.39 6.38
N ILE A 194 14.74 -5.24 5.39
CA ILE A 194 14.22 -6.60 5.65
C ILE A 194 15.28 -7.48 6.30
N HIS A 195 16.55 -7.37 5.89
CA HIS A 195 17.64 -8.11 6.52
C HIS A 195 17.88 -7.67 7.98
N GLU A 196 17.62 -6.40 8.29
CA GLU A 196 17.60 -5.87 9.66
C GLU A 196 16.40 -6.38 10.49
N GLY A 197 15.46 -7.11 9.88
CA GLY A 197 14.30 -7.71 10.56
C GLY A 197 13.13 -6.74 10.75
N ILE A 198 13.02 -5.71 9.90
CA ILE A 198 11.94 -4.73 9.99
C ILE A 198 10.67 -5.29 9.33
N ASN A 199 9.63 -5.47 10.13
CA ASN A 199 8.34 -6.06 9.71
C ASN A 199 7.32 -5.02 9.25
N GLU A 200 7.78 -3.88 8.72
CA GLU A 200 6.91 -2.78 8.31
C GLU A 200 6.20 -3.11 6.99
N SER A 201 4.86 -3.05 6.99
CA SER A 201 4.05 -3.38 5.80
C SER A 201 4.41 -2.53 4.58
N ALA A 202 4.67 -1.24 4.78
CA ALA A 202 5.15 -0.31 3.76
C ALA A 202 6.38 -0.83 3.00
N THR A 203 7.39 -1.29 3.75
CA THR A 203 8.67 -1.79 3.21
C THR A 203 8.43 -3.04 2.37
N HIS A 204 7.63 -3.98 2.89
CA HIS A 204 7.31 -5.21 2.19
C HIS A 204 6.41 -5.00 0.97
N ASN A 205 5.46 -4.08 1.04
CA ASN A 205 4.61 -3.67 -0.09
C ASN A 205 5.45 -3.12 -1.24
N ALA A 206 6.35 -2.18 -0.92
CA ALA A 206 7.23 -1.58 -1.91
C ALA A 206 8.14 -2.62 -2.57
N LEU A 207 8.71 -3.53 -1.77
CA LEU A 207 9.56 -4.59 -2.30
C LEU A 207 8.77 -5.58 -3.16
N ALA A 208 7.56 -5.95 -2.76
CA ALA A 208 6.67 -6.80 -3.56
C ALA A 208 6.45 -6.17 -4.95
N LYS A 209 6.07 -4.89 -4.98
CA LYS A 209 5.90 -4.13 -6.24
C LYS A 209 7.17 -4.18 -7.10
N ILE A 210 8.35 -3.97 -6.51
CA ILE A 210 9.62 -3.99 -7.26
C ILE A 210 9.94 -5.38 -7.82
N TYR A 211 9.71 -6.46 -7.06
CA TYR A 211 9.96 -7.82 -7.54
C TYR A 211 8.98 -8.25 -8.62
N ILE A 212 7.72 -7.81 -8.56
CA ILE A 212 6.74 -7.98 -9.63
C ILE A 212 7.22 -7.23 -10.89
N ASP A 213 7.61 -5.96 -10.74
CA ASP A 213 8.12 -5.13 -11.84
C ASP A 213 9.41 -5.64 -12.48
N SER A 214 10.23 -6.32 -11.70
CA SER A 214 11.53 -6.85 -12.13
C SER A 214 11.47 -8.32 -12.54
N ASN A 215 10.29 -8.95 -12.43
CA ASN A 215 10.07 -10.39 -12.63
C ASN A 215 11.09 -11.28 -11.89
N ASN A 216 11.45 -10.89 -10.65
CA ASN A 216 12.42 -11.62 -9.84
C ASN A 216 11.71 -12.56 -8.87
N ASN A 217 11.35 -13.76 -9.34
CA ASN A 217 10.66 -14.80 -8.55
C ASN A 217 9.55 -14.26 -7.62
N PRO A 218 8.60 -13.46 -8.13
CA PRO A 218 7.58 -12.80 -7.31
C PRO A 218 6.71 -13.80 -6.55
N GLU A 219 6.45 -14.98 -7.12
CA GLU A 219 5.65 -16.02 -6.47
C GLU A 219 6.23 -16.49 -5.15
N ARG A 220 7.56 -16.67 -5.10
CA ARG A 220 8.26 -17.11 -3.90
C ARG A 220 8.15 -16.05 -2.82
N PHE A 221 8.36 -14.79 -3.19
CA PHE A 221 8.23 -13.67 -2.26
C PHE A 221 6.81 -13.55 -1.71
N LEU A 222 5.78 -13.64 -2.56
CA LEU A 222 4.38 -13.56 -2.14
C LEU A 222 3.96 -14.72 -1.22
N LYS A 223 4.57 -15.91 -1.35
CA LYS A 223 4.31 -17.08 -0.51
C LYS A 223 5.08 -17.04 0.82
N GLU A 224 6.35 -16.65 0.81
CA GLU A 224 7.21 -16.68 2.00
C GLU A 224 6.97 -15.46 2.92
N ASN A 225 6.60 -14.32 2.35
CA ASN A 225 6.51 -13.08 3.12
C ASN A 225 5.16 -12.92 3.84
N GLN A 226 5.20 -12.66 5.15
CA GLN A 226 4.01 -12.53 6.00
C GLN A 226 3.69 -11.10 6.44
N PHE A 227 4.37 -10.09 5.90
CA PHE A 227 4.27 -8.73 6.41
C PHE A 227 3.74 -7.71 5.40
N TYR A 228 3.60 -8.08 4.11
CA TYR A 228 2.95 -7.21 3.14
C TYR A 228 1.43 -7.17 3.32
N ASP A 229 0.82 -6.07 2.89
CA ASP A 229 -0.63 -5.90 2.76
C ASP A 229 -1.09 -6.49 1.42
N SER A 230 -1.85 -7.58 1.52
CA SER A 230 -2.41 -8.30 0.39
C SER A 230 -3.34 -7.45 -0.48
N LYS A 231 -4.06 -6.46 0.09
CA LYS A 231 -4.97 -5.62 -0.69
C LYS A 231 -4.22 -4.64 -1.59
N VAL A 232 -3.20 -4.00 -1.04
CA VAL A 232 -2.39 -3.01 -1.78
C VAL A 232 -1.58 -3.70 -2.87
N VAL A 233 -0.93 -4.81 -2.55
CA VAL A 233 -0.12 -5.57 -3.52
C VAL A 233 -1.02 -6.23 -4.56
N GLY A 234 -2.14 -6.84 -4.17
CA GLY A 234 -3.10 -7.46 -5.08
C GLY A 234 -3.63 -6.47 -6.12
N LYS A 235 -4.08 -5.29 -5.68
CA LYS A 235 -4.56 -4.23 -6.59
C LYS A 235 -3.49 -3.73 -7.55
N TYR A 236 -2.22 -3.77 -7.13
CA TYR A 236 -1.10 -3.43 -8.00
C TYR A 236 -0.84 -4.55 -9.03
N CYS A 237 -0.94 -5.82 -8.61
CA CYS A 237 -0.80 -6.98 -9.49
C CYS A 237 -1.90 -7.06 -10.57
N GLU A 238 -3.13 -6.67 -10.26
CA GLU A 238 -4.28 -6.73 -11.20
C GLU A 238 -3.97 -6.15 -12.59
N LYS A 239 -3.20 -5.06 -12.64
CA LYS A 239 -2.86 -4.38 -13.89
C LYS A 239 -1.69 -5.02 -14.65
N ARG A 240 -0.89 -5.85 -13.98
CA ARG A 240 0.37 -6.39 -14.51
C ARG A 240 0.26 -7.88 -14.78
N ASP A 241 -0.11 -8.63 -13.75
CA ASP A 241 -0.28 -10.08 -13.79
C ASP A 241 -1.45 -10.49 -12.87
N PRO A 242 -2.62 -10.83 -13.46
CA PRO A 242 -3.78 -11.30 -12.73
C PRO A 242 -3.53 -12.60 -11.93
N HIS A 243 -2.57 -13.45 -12.32
CA HIS A 243 -2.24 -14.67 -11.57
C HIS A 243 -1.50 -14.34 -10.27
N LEU A 244 -0.55 -13.40 -10.31
CA LEU A 244 0.13 -12.90 -9.11
C LEU A 244 -0.84 -12.20 -8.15
N ALA A 245 -1.86 -11.52 -8.69
CA ALA A 245 -2.91 -10.89 -7.89
C ALA A 245 -3.70 -11.93 -7.09
N CYS A 246 -4.08 -13.04 -7.73
CA CYS A 246 -4.77 -14.16 -7.06
C CYS A 246 -3.95 -14.70 -5.88
N MET A 247 -2.64 -14.89 -6.06
CA MET A 247 -1.78 -15.37 -4.97
C MET A 247 -1.67 -14.39 -3.80
N ALA A 248 -1.58 -13.08 -4.09
CA ALA A 248 -1.53 -12.06 -3.04
C ALA A 248 -2.83 -12.02 -2.23
N TYR A 249 -3.98 -12.13 -2.90
CA TYR A 249 -5.30 -12.14 -2.27
C TYR A 249 -5.61 -13.45 -1.53
N GLU A 250 -5.19 -14.60 -2.06
CA GLU A 250 -5.34 -15.92 -1.41
C GLU A 250 -4.71 -15.91 -0.02
N ARG A 251 -3.50 -15.34 0.11
CA ARG A 251 -2.83 -15.17 1.40
C ARG A 251 -3.58 -14.21 2.33
N GLY A 252 -4.13 -13.13 1.78
CA GLY A 252 -4.82 -12.09 2.53
C GLY A 252 -6.24 -12.45 2.98
N SER A 253 -6.76 -13.64 2.59
CA SER A 253 -8.18 -13.98 2.74
C SER A 253 -9.10 -12.87 2.18
N CYS A 254 -8.71 -12.27 1.06
CA CYS A 254 -9.47 -11.22 0.37
C CYS A 254 -10.31 -11.87 -0.73
N ASP A 255 -11.31 -12.65 -0.33
CA ASP A 255 -12.07 -13.53 -1.23
C ASP A 255 -12.81 -12.76 -2.32
N LEU A 256 -13.48 -11.66 -1.95
CA LEU A 256 -14.27 -10.83 -2.86
C LEU A 256 -13.41 -10.20 -3.95
N GLU A 257 -12.26 -9.63 -3.57
CA GLU A 257 -11.33 -9.04 -4.52
C GLU A 257 -10.74 -10.11 -5.45
N LEU A 258 -10.42 -11.31 -4.95
CA LEU A 258 -9.94 -12.42 -5.77
C LEU A 258 -10.99 -12.85 -6.81
N ILE A 259 -12.23 -13.09 -6.37
CA ILE A 259 -13.36 -13.49 -7.24
C ILE A 259 -13.55 -12.44 -8.34
N LYS A 260 -13.53 -11.15 -7.99
CA LYS A 260 -13.67 -10.06 -8.97
C LYS A 260 -12.57 -10.10 -10.02
N VAL A 261 -11.31 -10.24 -9.61
CA VAL A 261 -10.17 -10.30 -10.53
C VAL A 261 -10.21 -11.53 -11.43
N CYS A 262 -10.63 -12.66 -10.88
CA CYS A 262 -10.82 -13.88 -11.64
C CYS A 262 -11.90 -13.74 -12.71
N ASN A 263 -13.05 -13.16 -12.35
CA ASN A 263 -14.15 -12.91 -13.28
C ASN A 263 -13.76 -11.93 -14.39
N GLU A 264 -13.08 -10.82 -14.06
CA GLU A 264 -12.63 -9.82 -15.04
C GLU A 264 -11.58 -10.37 -16.01
N ASN A 265 -10.69 -11.25 -15.54
CA ASN A 265 -9.57 -11.78 -16.34
C ASN A 265 -9.80 -13.21 -16.86
N SER A 266 -11.01 -13.76 -16.68
CA SER A 266 -11.37 -15.13 -17.06
C SER A 266 -10.46 -16.23 -16.44
N LEU A 267 -9.97 -16.00 -15.22
CA LEU A 267 -9.10 -16.93 -14.48
C LEU A 267 -9.89 -18.00 -13.69
N PHE A 268 -10.90 -18.59 -14.31
CA PHE A 268 -11.82 -19.55 -13.67
C PHE A 268 -11.12 -20.81 -13.13
N LYS A 269 -9.97 -21.20 -13.70
CA LYS A 269 -9.15 -22.32 -13.20
C LYS A 269 -8.57 -22.04 -11.81
N SER A 270 -8.02 -20.84 -11.62
CA SER A 270 -7.47 -20.43 -10.34
C SER A 270 -8.57 -20.19 -9.32
N GLU A 271 -9.67 -19.57 -9.74
CA GLU A 271 -10.86 -19.34 -8.91
C GLU A 271 -11.45 -20.66 -8.40
N ALA A 272 -11.63 -21.64 -9.29
CA ALA A 272 -12.13 -22.96 -8.94
C ALA A 272 -11.24 -23.66 -7.88
N ARG A 273 -9.92 -23.62 -8.06
CA ARG A 273 -8.96 -24.17 -7.08
C ARG A 273 -9.05 -23.46 -5.73
N TYR A 274 -9.21 -22.14 -5.74
CA TYR A 274 -9.30 -21.33 -4.53
C TYR A 274 -10.57 -21.63 -3.74
N LEU A 275 -11.72 -21.66 -4.40
CA LEU A 275 -13.03 -21.94 -3.77
C LEU A 275 -13.07 -23.31 -3.10
N VAL A 276 -12.53 -24.33 -3.78
CA VAL A 276 -12.45 -25.69 -3.25
C VAL A 276 -11.57 -25.74 -1.99
N ARG A 277 -10.42 -25.06 -1.98
CA ARG A 277 -9.52 -25.01 -0.81
C ARG A 277 -10.04 -24.17 0.35
N ARG A 278 -10.75 -23.06 0.09
CA ARG A 278 -11.29 -22.18 1.14
C ARG A 278 -12.41 -22.84 1.94
N ARG A 279 -13.17 -23.75 1.32
CA ARG A 279 -14.28 -24.51 1.95
C ARG A 279 -15.36 -23.63 2.58
N ASP A 280 -15.48 -22.37 2.14
CA ASP A 280 -16.43 -21.42 2.72
C ASP A 280 -17.78 -21.49 1.98
N PRO A 281 -18.87 -21.93 2.64
CA PRO A 281 -20.18 -22.04 2.01
C PRO A 281 -20.75 -20.68 1.56
N ASP A 282 -20.41 -19.58 2.24
CA ASP A 282 -20.96 -18.26 1.90
C ASP A 282 -20.42 -17.76 0.55
N LEU A 283 -19.13 -18.03 0.27
CA LEU A 283 -18.52 -17.73 -1.02
C LEU A 283 -19.14 -18.54 -2.16
N TRP A 284 -19.44 -19.81 -1.91
CA TRP A 284 -20.12 -20.64 -2.90
C TRP A 284 -21.50 -20.10 -3.25
N VAL A 285 -22.26 -19.61 -2.26
CA VAL A 285 -23.57 -19.00 -2.50
C VAL A 285 -23.45 -17.76 -3.37
N GLU A 286 -22.47 -16.88 -3.11
CA GLU A 286 -22.25 -15.67 -3.89
C GLU A 286 -21.87 -15.99 -5.34
N VAL A 287 -20.95 -16.92 -5.53
CA VAL A 287 -20.40 -17.20 -6.86
C VAL A 287 -21.37 -18.02 -7.73
N LEU A 288 -22.17 -18.90 -7.11
CA LEU A 288 -23.18 -19.72 -7.79
C LEU A 288 -24.53 -19.01 -8.02
N GLN A 289 -24.64 -17.71 -7.70
CA GLN A 289 -25.87 -16.95 -7.97
C GLN A 289 -26.24 -16.98 -9.45
N GLU A 290 -27.54 -17.06 -9.75
CA GLU A 290 -28.05 -17.05 -11.13
C GLU A 290 -27.83 -15.71 -11.85
N SER A 291 -27.64 -14.64 -11.08
CA SER A 291 -27.31 -13.32 -11.60
C SER A 291 -25.89 -13.24 -12.17
N ASN A 292 -25.00 -14.17 -11.80
CA ASN A 292 -23.61 -14.17 -12.22
C ASN A 292 -23.45 -14.69 -13.66
N PRO A 293 -23.02 -13.86 -14.63
CA PRO A 293 -22.84 -14.28 -16.02
C PRO A 293 -21.73 -15.32 -16.20
N PHE A 294 -20.78 -15.39 -15.25
CA PHE A 294 -19.63 -16.29 -15.32
C PHE A 294 -19.87 -17.65 -14.64
N ARG A 295 -21.04 -17.83 -14.02
CA ARG A 295 -21.41 -19.04 -13.26
C ARG A 295 -21.11 -20.33 -14.02
N ARG A 296 -21.51 -20.41 -15.29
CA ARG A 296 -21.34 -21.63 -16.10
C ARG A 296 -19.86 -21.96 -16.33
N GLN A 297 -19.06 -20.95 -16.68
CA GLN A 297 -17.63 -21.14 -16.98
C GLN A 297 -16.87 -21.60 -15.74
N LEU A 298 -17.22 -21.06 -14.57
CA LEU A 298 -16.65 -21.51 -13.32
C LEU A 298 -17.04 -22.95 -13.00
N ILE A 299 -18.32 -23.31 -13.09
CA ILE A 299 -18.78 -24.69 -12.83
C ILE A 299 -18.01 -25.67 -13.71
N ASP A 300 -17.91 -25.38 -15.02
CA ASP A 300 -17.18 -26.23 -15.95
C ASP A 300 -15.71 -26.40 -15.51
N GLN A 301 -15.04 -25.34 -15.04
CA GLN A 301 -13.66 -25.43 -14.54
C GLN A 301 -13.52 -26.13 -13.18
N VAL A 302 -14.51 -26.02 -12.28
CA VAL A 302 -14.56 -26.76 -11.01
C VAL A 302 -14.62 -28.26 -11.27
N VAL A 303 -15.53 -28.70 -12.15
CA VAL A 303 -15.68 -30.11 -12.56
C VAL A 303 -14.45 -30.60 -13.34
N GLN A 304 -13.87 -29.74 -14.19
CA GLN A 304 -12.76 -30.16 -15.05
C GLN A 304 -11.40 -30.21 -14.37
N THR A 305 -11.06 -29.21 -13.54
CA THR A 305 -9.67 -28.96 -13.09
C THR A 305 -9.50 -29.11 -11.58
N ALA A 306 -10.30 -28.41 -10.77
CA ALA A 306 -10.05 -28.32 -9.32
C ALA A 306 -10.21 -29.68 -8.62
N LEU A 307 -11.22 -30.45 -9.02
CA LEU A 307 -11.53 -31.74 -8.39
C LEU A 307 -10.64 -32.89 -8.85
N SER A 308 -10.00 -32.78 -10.02
CA SER A 308 -8.96 -33.75 -10.43
C SER A 308 -7.64 -33.57 -9.68
N GLU A 309 -7.38 -32.38 -9.14
CA GLU A 309 -6.15 -32.07 -8.42
C GLU A 309 -6.27 -32.29 -6.91
N THR A 310 -7.48 -32.17 -6.37
CA THR A 310 -7.77 -32.39 -4.96
C THR A 310 -7.92 -33.88 -4.63
N GLN A 311 -7.20 -34.34 -3.61
CA GLN A 311 -7.33 -35.69 -3.04
C GLN A 311 -8.00 -35.70 -1.66
N ASP A 312 -8.48 -34.55 -1.19
CA ASP A 312 -9.14 -34.45 0.12
C ASP A 312 -10.65 -34.70 -0.01
N PRO A 313 -11.23 -35.68 0.73
CA PRO A 313 -12.67 -35.94 0.72
C PRO A 313 -13.51 -34.77 1.26
N GLU A 314 -12.96 -33.92 2.14
CA GLU A 314 -13.70 -32.79 2.72
C GLU A 314 -13.99 -31.71 1.66
N ASP A 315 -12.99 -31.38 0.83
CA ASP A 315 -13.11 -30.44 -0.30
C ASP A 315 -14.25 -30.84 -1.24
N ILE A 316 -14.34 -32.13 -1.56
CA ILE A 316 -15.40 -32.69 -2.41
C ILE A 316 -16.75 -32.57 -1.70
N SER A 317 -16.81 -32.92 -0.41
CA SER A 317 -18.06 -32.88 0.34
C SER A 317 -18.66 -31.48 0.45
N VAL A 318 -17.82 -30.45 0.63
CA VAL A 318 -18.26 -29.05 0.70
C VAL A 318 -18.73 -28.57 -0.67
N THR A 319 -17.98 -28.90 -1.72
CA THR A 319 -18.35 -28.56 -3.11
C THR A 319 -19.69 -29.20 -3.50
N VAL A 320 -19.90 -30.47 -3.17
CA VAL A 320 -21.18 -31.17 -3.42
C VAL A 320 -22.34 -30.51 -2.66
N LYS A 321 -22.15 -30.17 -1.38
CA LYS A 321 -23.18 -29.47 -0.58
C LYS A 321 -23.52 -28.10 -1.17
N ALA A 322 -22.52 -27.36 -1.65
CA ALA A 322 -22.72 -26.08 -2.32
C ALA A 322 -23.58 -26.24 -3.58
N PHE A 323 -23.28 -27.22 -4.45
CA PHE A 323 -24.06 -27.48 -5.66
C PHE A 323 -25.48 -27.96 -5.37
N MET A 324 -25.68 -28.77 -4.32
CA MET A 324 -27.01 -29.16 -3.85
C MET A 324 -27.82 -27.96 -3.35
N THR A 325 -27.18 -27.00 -2.67
CA THR A 325 -27.84 -25.80 -2.14
C THR A 325 -28.18 -24.81 -3.25
N ALA A 326 -27.35 -24.75 -4.29
CA ALA A 326 -27.57 -23.92 -5.47
C ALA A 326 -28.56 -24.52 -6.49
N ASP A 327 -29.16 -25.67 -6.19
CA ASP A 327 -30.11 -26.40 -7.07
C ASP A 327 -29.56 -26.69 -8.49
N LEU A 328 -28.31 -27.18 -8.55
CA LEU A 328 -27.62 -27.55 -9.80
C LEU A 328 -27.44 -29.07 -9.93
N PRO A 329 -28.52 -29.83 -10.15
CA PRO A 329 -28.46 -31.28 -10.07
C PRO A 329 -27.80 -31.95 -11.29
N ASN A 330 -27.85 -31.33 -12.48
CA ASN A 330 -27.24 -31.90 -13.69
C ASN A 330 -25.71 -31.81 -13.62
N GLU A 331 -25.20 -30.65 -13.19
CA GLU A 331 -23.79 -30.38 -12.99
C GLU A 331 -23.22 -31.22 -11.84
N LEU A 332 -24.02 -31.43 -10.79
CA LEU A 332 -23.66 -32.32 -9.69
C LEU A 332 -23.53 -33.78 -10.14
N ILE A 333 -24.38 -34.25 -11.05
CA ILE A 333 -24.25 -35.60 -11.63
C ILE A 333 -22.95 -35.73 -12.41
N GLU A 334 -22.64 -34.77 -13.30
CA GLU A 334 -21.39 -34.78 -14.09
C GLU A 334 -20.15 -34.75 -13.17
N LEU A 335 -20.20 -33.95 -12.11
CA LEU A 335 -19.17 -33.88 -11.07
C LEU A 335 -18.97 -35.24 -10.39
N LEU A 336 -20.05 -35.85 -9.92
CA LEU A 336 -20.00 -37.11 -9.18
C LEU A 336 -19.64 -38.29 -10.09
N GLU A 337 -20.10 -38.32 -11.35
CA GLU A 337 -19.67 -39.29 -12.35
C GLU A 337 -18.16 -39.27 -12.49
N LYS A 338 -17.57 -38.10 -12.70
CA LYS A 338 -16.11 -37.97 -12.88
C LYS A 338 -15.32 -38.38 -11.63
N ILE A 339 -15.78 -37.98 -10.44
CA ILE A 339 -15.08 -38.34 -9.19
C ILE A 339 -15.21 -39.85 -8.89
N VAL A 340 -16.40 -40.42 -9.03
CA VAL A 340 -16.65 -41.81 -8.60
C VAL A 340 -16.21 -42.82 -9.67
N LEU A 341 -16.33 -42.48 -10.95
CA LEU A 341 -16.01 -43.38 -12.07
C LEU A 341 -14.58 -43.24 -12.57
N ASP A 342 -14.00 -42.02 -12.59
CA ASP A 342 -12.65 -41.81 -13.13
C ASP A 342 -11.56 -41.75 -12.03
N SER A 343 -11.90 -41.37 -10.79
CA SER A 343 -10.92 -41.30 -9.69
C SER A 343 -10.96 -42.54 -8.80
N SER A 344 -9.88 -43.34 -8.86
CA SER A 344 -9.74 -44.56 -8.05
C SER A 344 -9.66 -44.31 -6.54
N VAL A 345 -9.40 -43.08 -6.11
CA VAL A 345 -9.30 -42.73 -4.67
C VAL A 345 -10.68 -42.60 -4.03
N PHE A 346 -11.68 -42.22 -4.82
CA PHE A 346 -13.04 -41.92 -4.34
C PHE A 346 -14.08 -42.93 -4.82
N SER A 347 -13.69 -43.86 -5.71
CA SER A 347 -14.56 -44.92 -6.19
C SER A 347 -15.13 -45.77 -5.05
N ASP A 348 -14.39 -45.99 -3.96
CA ASP A 348 -14.86 -46.81 -2.83
C ASP A 348 -15.68 -46.03 -1.79
N HIS A 349 -15.89 -44.73 -2.00
CA HIS A 349 -16.52 -43.88 -0.99
C HIS A 349 -18.05 -44.01 -1.04
N ARG A 350 -18.60 -44.88 -0.19
CA ARG A 350 -20.03 -45.18 -0.05
C ARG A 350 -20.95 -43.96 -0.06
N ASN A 351 -20.60 -42.90 0.67
CA ASN A 351 -21.43 -41.69 0.74
C ASN A 351 -21.52 -40.95 -0.62
N LEU A 352 -20.45 -40.94 -1.42
CA LEU A 352 -20.44 -40.29 -2.73
C LEU A 352 -21.24 -41.12 -3.75
N GLN A 353 -21.11 -42.45 -3.71
CA GLN A 353 -21.94 -43.35 -4.53
C GLN A 353 -23.44 -43.20 -4.20
N ASN A 354 -23.79 -43.14 -2.91
CA ASN A 354 -25.16 -42.91 -2.46
C ASN A 354 -25.69 -41.57 -2.97
N LEU A 355 -24.89 -40.50 -2.89
CA LEU A 355 -25.26 -39.17 -3.37
C LEU A 355 -25.43 -39.13 -4.89
N LEU A 356 -24.59 -39.83 -5.67
CA LEU A 356 -24.73 -39.92 -7.12
C LEU A 356 -26.06 -40.56 -7.51
N ILE A 357 -26.40 -41.70 -6.91
CA ILE A 357 -27.67 -42.40 -7.18
C ILE A 357 -28.86 -41.53 -6.74
N LEU A 358 -28.80 -40.92 -5.55
CA LEU A 358 -29.88 -40.06 -5.04
C LEU A 358 -30.12 -38.83 -5.94
N THR A 359 -29.04 -38.21 -6.43
CA THR A 359 -29.14 -37.05 -7.32
C THR A 359 -29.67 -37.46 -8.70
N ALA A 360 -29.20 -38.59 -9.23
CA ALA A 360 -29.71 -39.15 -10.48
C ALA A 360 -31.20 -39.49 -10.40
N ILE A 361 -31.69 -40.07 -9.30
CA ILE A 361 -33.13 -40.36 -9.14
C ILE A 361 -33.99 -39.09 -9.20
N LYS A 362 -33.46 -37.96 -8.67
CA LYS A 362 -34.17 -36.68 -8.66
C LYS A 362 -34.13 -35.98 -10.01
N ALA A 363 -33.00 -35.99 -10.73
CA ALA A 363 -32.81 -35.18 -11.93
C ALA A 363 -32.75 -35.97 -13.25
N ASP A 364 -32.15 -37.16 -13.28
CA ASP A 364 -32.07 -38.00 -14.48
C ASP A 364 -32.21 -39.50 -14.17
N ARG A 365 -33.46 -39.96 -14.21
CA ARG A 365 -33.82 -41.35 -13.88
C ARG A 365 -33.32 -42.37 -14.90
N THR A 366 -32.90 -41.94 -16.09
CA THR A 366 -32.47 -42.86 -17.15
C THR A 366 -31.12 -43.51 -16.85
N ARG A 367 -30.22 -42.76 -16.19
CA ARG A 367 -28.85 -43.21 -15.85
C ARG A 367 -28.77 -44.01 -14.55
N VAL A 368 -29.81 -43.97 -13.71
CA VAL A 368 -29.85 -44.65 -12.41
C VAL A 368 -29.56 -46.15 -12.52
N MET A 369 -30.13 -46.82 -13.52
CA MET A 369 -29.89 -48.24 -13.77
C MET A 369 -28.45 -48.54 -14.17
N GLU A 370 -27.79 -47.63 -14.88
CA GLU A 370 -26.39 -47.77 -15.25
C GLU A 370 -25.49 -47.67 -14.01
N TYR A 371 -25.74 -46.70 -13.12
CA TYR A 371 -24.97 -46.54 -11.89
C TYR A 371 -25.16 -47.71 -10.92
N ILE A 372 -26.40 -48.22 -10.78
CA ILE A 372 -26.69 -49.41 -9.96
C ILE A 372 -25.89 -50.64 -10.41
N ASN A 373 -25.66 -50.78 -11.73
CA ASN A 373 -24.91 -51.89 -12.30
C ASN A 373 -23.39 -51.69 -12.27
N ARG A 374 -22.90 -50.44 -12.15
CA ARG A 374 -21.48 -50.09 -12.20
C ARG A 374 -20.85 -49.82 -10.84
N LEU A 375 -21.65 -49.53 -9.82
CA LEU A 375 -21.18 -49.19 -8.47
C LEU A 375 -21.37 -50.39 -7.54
N ASP A 376 -20.35 -50.74 -6.75
CA ASP A 376 -20.39 -51.94 -5.91
C ASP A 376 -20.54 -51.66 -4.40
N ASN A 377 -20.35 -50.41 -3.95
CA ASN A 377 -20.18 -50.05 -2.53
C ASN A 377 -21.32 -49.18 -1.96
N TYR A 378 -22.44 -49.04 -2.66
CA TYR A 378 -23.58 -48.19 -2.25
C TYR A 378 -24.49 -48.90 -1.24
N ASP A 379 -25.22 -48.11 -0.43
CA ASP A 379 -26.21 -48.60 0.54
C ASP A 379 -27.63 -48.54 -0.05
N ALA A 380 -28.08 -49.65 -0.63
CA ALA A 380 -29.44 -49.76 -1.16
C ALA A 380 -30.56 -49.42 -0.14
N PRO A 381 -30.56 -49.96 1.11
CA PRO A 381 -31.56 -49.60 2.10
C PRO A 381 -31.54 -48.13 2.53
N ASP A 382 -30.37 -47.50 2.67
CA ASP A 382 -30.29 -46.07 3.03
C ASP A 382 -30.77 -45.18 1.88
N ILE A 383 -30.40 -45.48 0.63
CA ILE A 383 -30.89 -44.76 -0.56
C ILE A 383 -32.42 -44.85 -0.65
N ALA A 384 -32.98 -46.03 -0.43
CA ALA A 384 -34.43 -46.24 -0.43
C ALA A 384 -35.13 -45.47 0.70
N ASN A 385 -34.55 -45.43 1.91
CA ASN A 385 -35.09 -44.69 3.05
C ASN A 385 -35.02 -43.16 2.87
N ILE A 386 -33.92 -42.64 2.33
CA ILE A 386 -33.77 -41.20 2.06
C ILE A 386 -34.73 -40.77 0.95
N ASN A 387 -34.87 -41.58 -0.09
CA ASN A 387 -35.79 -41.29 -1.19
C ASN A 387 -37.25 -41.32 -0.72
N THR A 388 -37.66 -42.34 0.05
CA THR A 388 -39.02 -42.40 0.64
C THR A 388 -39.29 -41.27 1.63
N ARG A 389 -38.31 -40.80 2.39
CA ARG A 389 -38.44 -39.58 3.23
C ARG A 389 -38.57 -38.30 2.42
N SER A 390 -37.81 -38.15 1.33
CA SER A 390 -37.91 -36.97 0.45
C SER A 390 -39.21 -36.96 -0.37
N LEU A 391 -39.71 -38.14 -0.75
CA LEU A 391 -41.02 -38.31 -1.37
C LEU A 391 -42.14 -38.05 -0.37
N THR A 392 -42.02 -38.45 0.90
CA THR A 392 -43.07 -38.18 1.90
C THR A 392 -43.09 -36.72 2.38
N ALA A 393 -41.95 -36.02 2.40
CA ALA A 393 -41.89 -34.58 2.70
C ALA A 393 -42.64 -33.71 1.65
N ASN A 394 -42.70 -34.15 0.39
CA ASN A 394 -43.38 -33.43 -0.68
C ASN A 394 -44.89 -33.75 -0.78
N TRP A 395 -45.42 -34.73 -0.03
CA TRP A 395 -46.82 -35.15 -0.13
C TRP A 395 -47.69 -34.81 1.10
N TRP A 396 -47.09 -34.44 2.23
CA TRP A 396 -47.80 -33.98 3.44
C TRP A 396 -47.60 -32.48 3.72
N GLY A 397 -47.26 -31.71 2.69
CA GLY A 397 -47.06 -30.25 2.73
C GLY A 397 -47.80 -29.53 1.61
N SER A 398 -49.04 -29.93 1.32
CA SER A 398 -49.98 -29.19 0.47
C SER A 398 -51.33 -29.08 1.16
#